data_AF-A0A0W0SCN5-F1
#
_entry.id   AF-A0A0W0SCN5-F1
#
_cell.length_a   1.000
_cell.length_b   1.000
_cell.length_c   1.000
_cell.angle_alpha   90.00
_cell.angle_beta   90.00
_cell.angle_gamma   90.00
#
_symmetry.space_group_name_H-M   'P 1'
#
loop_
_entity.id
_entity.type
_entity.pdbx_description
1 polymer ?
#
loop_
_entity_poly.entity_id
_entity_poly.type
_entity_poly.pdbx_seq_one_letter_code
_entity_poly.pdbx_strand_id
1 'polypeptide(L)'
;MCGYNNVVSRYGVVVFSQFEKETNRLPPRKLFIRTDNLTSICPKHFEKYSVSPATHLNLLPNHQGGYIDSGYLSTFEYDKGMGLATVLAYGGKYIHFIFLHSEIAEIIHLTGGTNGLNHDGDQTDIKVKEGTVWDVPYFQHEVPQIFYTDRVEVELGPSNFRTNTEVLLGGNWRDYAEIISIQPKLAEIILRKNVKTEDELYHLLLEFASPYTLKVGLQQQWNSALEKASLLNWWNQLSLAKKDELIALYELLHQEHKYPKPNDFVFMKELHQLHSVNNQLKQKYPEITNYFDLIGLAVDKFHMLCQIDPMNDSSRQRFIQIGLKDIFANKCELPLKPNAFHQLCISLETYIGYLIIEADFRQLIREINFLKLSSEELEEHFPKLAGIVVVLDSNCKKPMGNVSEFIDNYIKNMAEIKEYLPEIKDQLKAFNYRKHYSNNLNVYHFCHHIQQSHFPTAVLAEWLLDLYENLKDIFKANDDYKKIIRNGLLLDSLFDNLKNLHDSIVQVHNQVEISKSLKQRIMSEMQSNIEHSLVCSSKSQELDRYADAQFMLTTIKDSSNQVAVLATEQSKVTFFPRSAQVFFEPSYVRKESELYQNDSQHLEDQPPPRRQKLNG
;
A
#
# COMPACT_ATOMS: atom_id res chain seq x y z
N MET A 1 38.90 0.18 -38.75
CA MET A 1 37.43 0.20 -38.94
C MET A 1 36.76 -0.14 -37.61
N CYS A 2 35.44 -0.02 -37.55
CA CYS A 2 34.56 -0.18 -36.37
C CYS A 2 34.99 -1.29 -35.37
N GLY A 3 34.81 -1.15 -34.05
CA GLY A 3 34.17 -0.05 -33.29
C GLY A 3 33.16 -0.61 -32.27
N TYR A 4 33.40 -0.38 -30.98
CA TYR A 4 32.48 -0.74 -29.89
C TYR A 4 32.36 0.44 -28.92
N ASN A 5 31.12 0.81 -28.57
CA ASN A 5 30.82 1.97 -27.74
C ASN A 5 30.83 1.59 -26.25
N ASN A 6 31.74 2.16 -25.47
CA ASN A 6 31.64 2.15 -24.01
C ASN A 6 30.57 3.14 -23.56
N VAL A 7 29.32 2.67 -23.47
CA VAL A 7 28.24 3.39 -22.78
C VAL A 7 28.45 3.26 -21.27
N VAL A 8 29.26 4.15 -20.71
CA VAL A 8 29.49 4.23 -19.26
C VAL A 8 28.21 4.73 -18.60
N SER A 9 27.59 3.88 -17.76
CA SER A 9 26.48 4.30 -16.90
C SER A 9 26.94 5.42 -15.96
N ARG A 10 26.20 6.53 -15.93
CA ARG A 10 26.61 7.76 -15.22
C ARG A 10 26.49 7.71 -13.69
N TYR A 11 26.06 6.57 -13.12
CA TYR A 11 25.84 6.40 -11.69
C TYR A 11 26.99 5.63 -11.05
N GLY A 12 28.13 6.31 -10.91
CA GLY A 12 29.30 5.79 -10.22
C GLY A 12 29.07 5.74 -8.71
N VAL A 13 29.04 4.53 -8.14
CA VAL A 13 29.01 4.32 -6.69
C VAL A 13 30.33 4.78 -6.10
N VAL A 14 30.32 5.89 -5.34
CA VAL A 14 31.49 6.34 -4.57
C VAL A 14 31.62 5.44 -3.35
N VAL A 15 32.46 4.41 -3.47
CA VAL A 15 32.81 3.53 -2.35
C VAL A 15 33.68 4.32 -1.38
N PHE A 16 33.23 4.46 -0.13
CA PHE A 16 33.85 5.25 0.94
C PHE A 16 35.25 4.75 1.41
N SER A 17 35.92 3.88 0.66
CA SER A 17 37.21 3.28 1.01
C SER A 17 38.40 3.78 0.16
N GLN A 18 38.22 4.77 -0.72
CA GLN A 18 39.31 5.30 -1.56
C GLN A 18 39.88 6.66 -1.12
N PHE A 19 39.20 7.42 -0.25
CA PHE A 19 39.67 8.77 0.13
C PHE A 19 40.86 8.82 1.11
N GLU A 20 41.36 7.69 1.62
CA GLU A 20 42.57 7.68 2.47
C GLU A 20 43.89 7.86 1.68
N LYS A 21 43.88 7.71 0.34
CA LYS A 21 45.07 7.88 -0.50
C LYS A 21 44.71 8.55 -1.84
N GLU A 22 45.62 9.41 -2.30
CA GLU A 22 45.58 10.08 -3.61
C GLU A 22 44.54 11.21 -3.81
N THR A 23 44.67 12.30 -3.05
CA THR A 23 45.35 13.52 -3.59
C THR A 23 45.42 14.67 -2.56
N ASN A 24 46.56 15.37 -2.49
CA ASN A 24 46.71 16.62 -1.73
C ASN A 24 46.12 17.84 -2.48
N ARG A 25 44.97 17.67 -3.15
CA ARG A 25 44.24 18.77 -3.79
C ARG A 25 42.98 19.02 -2.99
N LEU A 26 42.84 20.24 -2.46
CA LEU A 26 41.56 20.67 -1.93
C LEU A 26 40.52 20.61 -3.08
N PRO A 27 39.30 20.12 -2.81
CA PRO A 27 38.27 20.03 -3.84
C PRO A 27 37.88 21.42 -4.36
N PRO A 28 37.39 21.53 -5.61
CA PRO A 28 37.16 22.82 -6.24
C PRO A 28 36.21 23.71 -5.43
N ARG A 29 36.58 24.99 -5.31
CA ARG A 29 35.81 26.02 -4.60
C ARG A 29 34.77 26.60 -5.55
N LYS A 30 33.49 26.51 -5.20
CA LYS A 30 32.46 27.31 -5.86
C LYS A 30 32.53 28.75 -5.35
N LEU A 31 32.38 29.69 -6.26
CA LEU A 31 32.39 31.12 -5.97
C LEU A 31 30.99 31.72 -6.14
N PHE A 32 30.46 32.20 -5.02
CA PHE A 32 29.21 32.94 -4.93
C PHE A 32 29.50 34.42 -4.66
N ILE A 33 28.83 35.31 -5.38
CA ILE A 33 29.09 36.75 -5.36
C ILE A 33 27.82 37.48 -4.93
N ARG A 34 27.98 38.52 -4.10
CA ARG A 34 26.89 39.42 -3.69
C ARG A 34 27.39 40.81 -3.36
N THR A 35 26.48 41.77 -3.23
CA THR A 35 26.79 43.13 -2.77
C THR A 35 25.91 43.53 -1.60
N ASP A 36 26.46 44.27 -0.64
CA ASP A 36 25.67 45.09 0.28
C ASP A 36 26.41 46.37 0.72
N ASN A 37 26.08 46.92 1.88
CA ASN A 37 26.57 48.20 2.40
C ASN A 37 27.70 48.05 3.44
N LEU A 38 28.02 46.84 3.89
CA LEU A 38 29.02 46.54 4.93
C LEU A 38 30.37 46.17 4.33
N THR A 39 31.47 46.45 5.05
CA THR A 39 32.83 46.04 4.68
C THR A 39 33.04 44.52 4.70
N SER A 40 32.25 43.81 5.50
CA SER A 40 32.28 42.35 5.64
C SER A 40 30.87 41.80 5.83
N ILE A 41 30.66 40.55 5.43
CA ILE A 41 29.40 39.84 5.67
C ILE A 41 29.29 39.47 7.15
N CYS A 42 28.79 40.40 7.97
CA CYS A 42 28.47 40.11 9.35
C CYS A 42 27.37 39.02 9.44
N PRO A 43 27.49 38.03 10.34
CA PRO A 43 26.35 37.20 10.73
C PRO A 43 25.37 38.06 11.53
N LYS A 44 24.44 38.74 10.83
CA LYS A 44 23.29 39.34 11.49
C LYS A 44 22.44 38.22 12.11
N HIS A 45 22.44 38.14 13.43
CA HIS A 45 21.34 37.53 14.18
C HIS A 45 20.16 38.49 14.08
N PHE A 46 19.25 38.22 13.14
CA PHE A 46 18.00 38.96 13.02
C PHE A 46 16.96 38.31 13.94
N GLU A 47 16.49 39.04 14.96
CA GLU A 47 15.54 38.48 15.93
C GLU A 47 14.16 38.18 15.35
N LYS A 48 13.72 38.95 14.34
CA LYS A 48 12.44 38.74 13.65
C LYS A 48 12.54 38.94 12.16
N TYR A 49 12.95 37.87 11.51
CA TYR A 49 12.99 37.72 10.07
C TYR A 49 12.77 36.17 9.82
N SER A 50 11.78 35.79 8.96
CA SER A 50 11.08 34.51 8.67
C SER A 50 10.07 34.51 7.43
N VAL A 51 10.49 34.52 6.14
CA VAL A 51 9.72 34.18 4.88
C VAL A 51 10.17 32.85 4.23
N SER A 52 9.38 32.26 3.30
CA SER A 52 9.83 31.11 2.50
C SER A 52 10.77 31.52 1.35
N PRO A 53 11.56 30.60 0.74
CA PRO A 53 12.32 30.91 -0.48
C PRO A 53 11.42 31.46 -1.58
N ALA A 54 10.19 30.95 -1.67
CA ALA A 54 9.20 31.41 -2.63
C ALA A 54 8.70 32.84 -2.32
N THR A 55 8.60 33.29 -1.05
CA THR A 55 8.38 34.72 -0.77
C THR A 55 9.64 35.58 -0.95
N HIS A 56 10.85 35.04 -0.74
CA HIS A 56 12.11 35.70 -1.12
C HIS A 56 12.18 35.91 -2.65
N LEU A 57 11.63 34.96 -3.40
CA LEU A 57 11.35 35.04 -4.83
C LEU A 57 10.13 35.93 -5.17
N ASN A 58 9.53 36.63 -4.18
CA ASN A 58 8.52 37.68 -4.31
C ASN A 58 7.06 37.22 -4.56
N LEU A 59 6.68 36.00 -4.13
CA LEU A 59 5.53 35.27 -4.71
C LEU A 59 4.25 35.06 -3.84
N LEU A 60 4.16 35.58 -2.59
CA LEU A 60 2.90 35.47 -1.80
C LEU A 60 2.08 36.78 -1.83
N PRO A 61 0.77 36.73 -2.12
CA PRO A 61 -0.01 37.95 -2.40
C PRO A 61 -0.52 38.72 -1.17
N ASN A 62 -0.66 38.10 0.02
CA ASN A 62 -1.50 38.67 1.10
C ASN A 62 -0.96 38.43 2.53
N HIS A 63 0.01 39.23 2.98
CA HIS A 63 0.31 39.41 4.41
C HIS A 63 0.47 40.89 4.77
N GLN A 64 -0.44 41.40 5.63
CA GLN A 64 -0.36 42.75 6.20
C GLN A 64 0.61 42.85 7.41
N GLY A 65 1.24 41.73 7.79
CA GLY A 65 2.48 41.74 8.59
C GLY A 65 3.68 41.84 7.65
N GLY A 66 4.55 42.83 7.87
CA GLY A 66 5.66 43.16 6.97
C GLY A 66 6.78 42.11 6.87
N TYR A 67 7.71 42.36 5.94
CA TYR A 67 8.85 41.51 5.57
C TYR A 67 9.61 40.85 6.71
N ILE A 68 10.07 39.63 6.44
CA ILE A 68 10.78 38.74 7.36
C ILE A 68 11.77 37.82 6.52
N ASP A 69 12.92 37.34 7.05
CA ASP A 69 14.05 36.52 6.46
C ASP A 69 13.69 35.14 5.93
N SER A 70 14.32 34.70 4.85
CA SER A 70 14.40 33.26 4.57
C SER A 70 15.41 32.53 5.47
N GLY A 71 16.37 33.23 6.06
CA GLY A 71 17.56 32.65 6.71
C GLY A 71 18.65 32.28 5.69
N TYR A 72 18.32 32.36 4.40
CA TYR A 72 19.19 32.05 3.27
C TYR A 72 19.75 33.33 2.67
N LEU A 73 21.04 33.31 2.33
CA LEU A 73 21.75 34.47 1.81
C LEU A 73 21.66 34.53 0.28
N SER A 74 20.99 35.55 -0.26
CA SER A 74 21.00 35.85 -1.70
C SER A 74 22.42 36.08 -2.24
N THR A 75 22.78 35.34 -3.29
CA THR A 75 24.03 35.39 -4.05
C THR A 75 23.80 35.06 -5.52
N PHE A 76 24.84 35.20 -6.34
CA PHE A 76 24.89 34.73 -7.72
C PHE A 76 26.17 33.90 -7.93
N GLU A 77 26.11 32.75 -8.59
CA GLU A 77 27.33 32.04 -8.99
C GLU A 77 28.16 32.89 -9.96
N TYR A 78 29.49 32.80 -9.86
CA TYR A 78 30.39 33.61 -10.70
C TYR A 78 30.13 33.42 -12.20
N ASP A 79 29.91 32.17 -12.63
CA ASP A 79 29.84 31.68 -14.03
C ASP A 79 30.53 32.60 -15.04
N LYS A 80 31.88 32.52 -15.06
CA LYS A 80 32.75 33.21 -16.03
C LYS A 80 32.55 34.75 -16.07
N GLY A 81 32.10 35.34 -14.97
CA GLY A 81 31.85 36.78 -14.84
C GLY A 81 30.38 37.19 -14.83
N MET A 82 29.42 36.32 -15.17
CA MET A 82 28.01 36.69 -15.22
C MET A 82 27.45 37.07 -13.84
N GLY A 83 27.79 36.35 -12.78
CA GLY A 83 27.40 36.72 -11.41
C GLY A 83 28.01 38.05 -10.97
N LEU A 84 29.26 38.31 -11.34
CA LEU A 84 29.95 39.57 -11.00
C LEU A 84 29.32 40.77 -11.72
N ALA A 85 29.01 40.63 -13.01
CA ALA A 85 28.32 41.66 -13.80
C ALA A 85 26.90 41.93 -13.24
N THR A 86 26.16 40.87 -12.92
CA THR A 86 24.82 40.95 -12.30
C THR A 86 24.89 41.68 -10.96
N VAL A 87 25.83 41.32 -10.08
CA VAL A 87 25.99 41.93 -8.76
C VAL A 87 26.39 43.41 -8.84
N LEU A 88 27.26 43.79 -9.78
CA LEU A 88 27.63 45.19 -9.99
C LEU A 88 26.43 46.06 -10.39
N ALA A 89 25.45 45.52 -11.12
CA ALA A 89 24.23 46.24 -11.50
C ALA A 89 23.30 46.58 -10.32
N TYR A 90 23.41 45.86 -9.18
CA TYR A 90 22.63 46.16 -7.96
C TYR A 90 23.20 47.32 -7.12
N GLY A 91 24.43 47.79 -7.38
CA GLY A 91 24.91 49.10 -6.90
C GLY A 91 25.20 49.25 -5.39
N GLY A 92 25.53 48.16 -4.66
CA GLY A 92 25.96 48.26 -3.26
C GLY A 92 27.38 48.84 -3.07
N LYS A 93 27.79 49.07 -1.81
CA LYS A 93 29.09 49.71 -1.48
C LYS A 93 30.28 48.76 -1.49
N TYR A 94 30.04 47.47 -1.32
CA TYR A 94 31.06 46.42 -1.30
C TYR A 94 30.59 45.22 -2.11
N ILE A 95 31.53 44.55 -2.76
CA ILE A 95 31.33 43.29 -3.48
C ILE A 95 32.04 42.21 -2.68
N HIS A 96 31.29 41.17 -2.31
CA HIS A 96 31.77 40.04 -1.52
C HIS A 96 31.88 38.81 -2.41
N PHE A 97 33.04 38.17 -2.35
CA PHE A 97 33.40 36.95 -3.06
C PHE A 97 33.47 35.83 -2.01
N ILE A 98 32.50 34.94 -2.02
CA ILE A 98 32.31 33.86 -1.04
C ILE A 98 32.76 32.55 -1.69
N PHE A 99 33.89 32.03 -1.25
CA PHE A 99 34.42 30.74 -1.69
C PHE A 99 33.95 29.65 -0.74
N LEU A 100 33.21 28.68 -1.28
CA LEU A 100 32.65 27.54 -0.53
C LEU A 100 32.93 26.25 -1.30
N HIS A 101 33.46 25.24 -0.62
CA HIS A 101 33.62 23.91 -1.22
C HIS A 101 32.25 23.23 -1.33
N SER A 102 31.81 22.86 -2.53
CA SER A 102 30.43 22.36 -2.72
C SER A 102 30.21 20.92 -2.25
N GLU A 103 31.27 20.14 -2.03
CA GLU A 103 31.16 18.73 -1.61
C GLU A 103 30.65 18.57 -0.17
N ILE A 104 30.95 19.55 0.69
CA ILE A 104 30.46 19.63 2.08
C ILE A 104 29.08 20.30 2.19
N ALA A 105 28.43 20.62 1.06
CA ALA A 105 27.16 21.33 1.03
C ALA A 105 26.01 20.41 0.57
N GLU A 106 24.84 20.57 1.18
CA GLU A 106 23.59 20.07 0.60
C GLU A 106 23.23 20.90 -0.64
N ILE A 107 22.94 20.24 -1.76
CA ILE A 107 22.59 20.88 -3.03
C ILE A 107 21.11 20.63 -3.32
N ILE A 108 20.35 21.72 -3.45
CA ILE A 108 18.91 21.70 -3.68
C ILE A 108 18.60 22.53 -4.93
N HIS A 109 17.90 21.93 -5.90
CA HIS A 109 17.36 22.65 -7.05
C HIS A 109 15.89 22.95 -6.82
N LEU A 110 15.55 24.23 -6.70
CA LEU A 110 14.16 24.67 -6.58
C LEU A 110 13.51 24.66 -7.98
N THR A 111 12.26 24.19 -8.05
CA THR A 111 11.48 24.13 -9.30
C THR A 111 10.20 24.95 -9.17
N GLY A 112 9.68 25.40 -10.31
CA GLY A 112 8.32 25.95 -10.44
C GLY A 112 8.30 27.47 -10.56
N GLY A 113 7.52 28.14 -9.72
CA GLY A 113 7.38 29.60 -9.70
C GLY A 113 5.92 30.06 -9.65
N THR A 114 5.60 31.11 -10.41
CA THR A 114 4.27 31.74 -10.47
C THR A 114 3.88 32.15 -11.88
N ASN A 115 2.58 32.37 -12.07
CA ASN A 115 2.01 32.95 -13.29
C ASN A 115 0.78 33.82 -12.97
N GLY A 116 0.62 34.90 -13.74
CA GLY A 116 -0.49 35.83 -13.66
C GLY A 116 -0.47 36.75 -12.44
N LEU A 117 -0.59 38.04 -12.71
CA LEU A 117 -0.97 39.07 -11.74
C LEU A 117 -2.43 39.48 -11.98
N ASN A 118 -3.35 38.93 -11.20
CA ASN A 118 -4.76 39.34 -11.19
C ASN A 118 -4.95 40.47 -10.17
N HIS A 119 -5.29 41.68 -10.61
CA HIS A 119 -5.70 42.75 -9.71
C HIS A 119 -7.22 42.72 -9.52
N ASP A 120 -7.68 42.54 -8.28
CA ASP A 120 -9.09 42.69 -7.88
C ASP A 120 -9.18 43.70 -6.73
N GLY A 121 -9.68 44.89 -7.05
CA GLY A 121 -9.60 46.06 -6.15
C GLY A 121 -8.15 46.38 -5.76
N ASP A 122 -7.92 46.46 -4.44
CA ASP A 122 -6.59 46.70 -3.85
C ASP A 122 -5.73 45.42 -3.71
N GLN A 123 -6.27 44.24 -4.02
CA GLN A 123 -5.54 42.97 -3.91
C GLN A 123 -4.92 42.55 -5.25
N THR A 124 -3.74 41.92 -5.17
CA THR A 124 -2.99 41.42 -6.33
C THR A 124 -2.75 39.93 -6.13
N ASP A 125 -3.60 39.10 -6.74
CA ASP A 125 -3.51 37.66 -6.68
C ASP A 125 -2.45 37.14 -7.67
N ILE A 126 -1.41 36.54 -7.10
CA ILE A 126 -0.35 35.80 -7.81
C ILE A 126 -0.70 34.32 -7.77
N LYS A 127 -0.74 33.62 -8.91
CA LYS A 127 -1.01 32.17 -8.92
C LYS A 127 0.27 31.34 -8.89
N VAL A 128 0.23 30.27 -8.11
CA VAL A 128 1.28 29.26 -8.02
C VAL A 128 1.35 28.46 -9.33
N LYS A 129 2.55 28.32 -9.89
CA LYS A 129 2.82 27.43 -11.02
C LYS A 129 2.82 25.97 -10.56
N GLU A 130 2.32 25.06 -11.38
CA GLU A 130 2.37 23.62 -11.11
C GLU A 130 3.83 23.13 -10.95
N GLY A 131 4.06 22.16 -10.06
CA GLY A 131 5.41 21.62 -9.77
C GLY A 131 6.32 22.53 -8.94
N THR A 132 5.75 23.50 -8.21
CA THR A 132 6.54 24.41 -7.35
C THR A 132 6.76 23.87 -5.94
N VAL A 133 8.01 23.86 -5.48
CA VAL A 133 8.39 23.47 -4.12
C VAL A 133 8.19 24.66 -3.17
N TRP A 134 6.99 24.76 -2.60
CA TRP A 134 6.61 25.84 -1.67
C TRP A 134 6.95 25.56 -0.20
N ASP A 135 7.16 24.29 0.15
CA ASP A 135 7.53 23.89 1.50
C ASP A 135 8.80 24.61 1.94
N VAL A 136 8.76 25.24 3.11
CA VAL A 136 9.91 25.95 3.67
C VAL A 136 11.03 24.92 3.88
N PRO A 137 12.17 25.04 3.19
CA PRO A 137 13.25 24.08 3.32
C PRO A 137 13.79 24.13 4.75
N TYR A 138 14.22 22.97 5.23
CA TYR A 138 14.82 22.87 6.55
C TYR A 138 16.20 23.55 6.56
N PHE A 139 16.44 24.45 7.52
CA PHE A 139 17.73 25.11 7.69
C PHE A 139 18.72 24.19 8.41
N GLN A 140 19.83 23.84 7.75
CA GLN A 140 20.84 22.93 8.31
C GLN A 140 21.84 23.64 9.23
N HIS A 141 21.71 23.44 10.54
CA HIS A 141 22.68 23.98 11.51
C HIS A 141 24.08 23.36 11.45
N GLU A 142 24.27 22.25 10.73
CA GLU A 142 25.52 21.48 10.73
C GLU A 142 26.30 21.54 9.41
N VAL A 143 25.63 21.73 8.26
CA VAL A 143 26.25 21.79 6.93
C VAL A 143 25.82 23.05 6.17
N PRO A 144 26.66 23.58 5.27
CA PRO A 144 26.22 24.49 4.21
C PRO A 144 25.06 23.89 3.38
N GLN A 145 24.21 24.77 2.83
CA GLN A 145 23.20 24.41 1.84
C GLN A 145 23.28 25.39 0.66
N ILE A 146 22.99 24.92 -0.55
CA ILE A 146 23.03 25.71 -1.79
C ILE A 146 21.71 25.49 -2.54
N PHE A 147 20.90 26.55 -2.67
CA PHE A 147 19.59 26.51 -3.34
C PHE A 147 19.67 27.20 -4.70
N TYR A 148 19.60 26.41 -5.77
CA TYR A 148 19.54 26.93 -7.13
C TYR A 148 18.12 27.35 -7.51
N THR A 149 17.97 28.55 -8.06
CA THR A 149 16.69 29.06 -8.60
C THR A 149 16.65 29.02 -10.14
N ASP A 150 17.50 28.21 -10.79
CA ASP A 150 17.65 28.13 -12.26
C ASP A 150 16.36 27.71 -12.99
N ARG A 151 15.40 27.14 -12.27
CA ARG A 151 14.11 26.62 -12.76
C ARG A 151 12.91 27.24 -12.06
N VAL A 152 13.10 28.44 -11.51
CA VAL A 152 12.04 29.22 -10.86
C VAL A 152 11.69 30.43 -11.72
N GLU A 153 10.45 30.49 -12.19
CA GLU A 153 9.90 31.65 -12.89
C GLU A 153 9.15 32.57 -11.92
N VAL A 154 9.66 33.79 -11.75
CA VAL A 154 9.05 34.82 -10.89
C VAL A 154 8.34 35.85 -11.75
N GLU A 155 7.02 35.98 -11.66
CA GLU A 155 6.31 37.05 -12.38
C GLU A 155 6.41 38.39 -11.61
N LEU A 156 6.85 39.43 -12.32
CA LEU A 156 7.07 40.79 -11.81
C LEU A 156 6.21 41.85 -12.53
N GLY A 157 5.32 41.42 -13.42
CA GLY A 157 4.42 42.27 -14.20
C GLY A 157 3.84 41.50 -15.39
N PRO A 158 2.76 41.99 -16.03
CA PRO A 158 2.03 41.29 -17.11
C PRO A 158 2.82 40.90 -18.39
N SER A 159 4.13 41.14 -18.42
CA SER A 159 5.07 40.69 -19.46
C SER A 159 6.51 40.54 -18.94
N ASN A 160 6.73 40.61 -17.62
CA ASN A 160 8.05 40.65 -16.99
C ASN A 160 8.24 39.45 -16.07
N PHE A 161 9.22 38.61 -16.37
CA PHE A 161 9.63 37.49 -15.52
C PHE A 161 11.09 37.67 -15.07
N ARG A 162 11.37 37.41 -13.79
CA ARG A 162 12.74 37.20 -13.32
C ARG A 162 13.07 35.71 -13.44
N THR A 163 14.05 35.41 -14.26
CA THR A 163 14.67 34.08 -14.45
C THR A 163 16.16 34.13 -14.10
N ASN A 164 16.54 35.02 -13.18
CA ASN A 164 17.95 35.22 -12.80
C ASN A 164 18.49 33.96 -12.13
N THR A 165 19.77 33.65 -12.39
CA THR A 165 20.55 32.61 -11.71
C THR A 165 20.95 33.03 -10.30
N GLU A 166 19.97 33.46 -9.51
CA GLU A 166 20.11 33.67 -8.07
C GLU A 166 20.35 32.31 -7.39
N VAL A 167 21.20 32.32 -6.37
CA VAL A 167 21.50 31.14 -5.55
C VAL A 167 21.44 31.56 -4.10
N LEU A 168 20.65 30.85 -3.30
CA LEU A 168 20.52 31.14 -1.88
C LEU A 168 21.48 30.24 -1.09
N LEU A 169 22.36 30.83 -0.28
CA LEU A 169 23.28 30.08 0.59
C LEU A 169 22.68 29.90 1.99
N GLY A 170 22.47 28.65 2.37
CA GLY A 170 21.79 28.24 3.60
C GLY A 170 22.66 27.46 4.57
N GLY A 171 22.02 27.09 5.67
CA GLY A 171 22.64 26.32 6.73
C GLY A 171 23.91 26.97 7.27
N ASN A 172 24.86 26.13 7.66
CA ASN A 172 26.09 26.56 8.32
C ASN A 172 27.22 26.97 7.35
N TRP A 173 26.89 27.56 6.19
CA TRP A 173 27.89 27.91 5.16
C TRP A 173 29.04 28.79 5.67
N ARG A 174 28.78 29.63 6.67
CA ARG A 174 29.73 30.59 7.26
C ARG A 174 30.93 29.91 7.94
N ASP A 175 30.73 28.73 8.50
CA ASP A 175 31.78 27.98 9.23
C ASP A 175 32.82 27.35 8.28
N TYR A 176 32.50 27.26 6.98
CA TYR A 176 33.31 26.60 5.95
C TYR A 176 33.62 27.49 4.74
N ALA A 177 33.20 28.77 4.77
CA ALA A 177 33.42 29.72 3.69
C ALA A 177 34.56 30.69 3.96
N GLU A 178 35.33 30.96 2.92
CA GLU A 178 36.41 31.95 2.89
C GLU A 178 35.94 33.14 2.05
N ILE A 179 36.05 34.36 2.58
CA ILE A 179 35.40 35.54 2.01
C ILE A 179 36.43 36.63 1.74
N ILE A 180 36.42 37.17 0.53
CA ILE A 180 37.17 38.40 0.17
C ILE A 180 36.15 39.50 -0.13
N SER A 181 36.38 40.72 0.35
CA SER A 181 35.47 41.86 0.18
C SER A 181 36.21 43.10 -0.34
N ILE A 182 35.74 43.66 -1.44
CA ILE A 182 36.36 44.80 -2.13
C ILE A 182 35.33 45.87 -2.54
N GLN A 183 35.80 47.06 -2.92
CA GLN A 183 34.93 48.11 -3.44
C GLN A 183 34.51 47.85 -4.91
N PRO A 184 33.31 48.26 -5.36
CA PRO A 184 32.83 48.10 -6.73
C PRO A 184 33.82 48.55 -7.81
N LYS A 185 34.54 49.66 -7.60
CA LYS A 185 35.56 50.18 -8.53
C LYS A 185 36.69 49.18 -8.81
N LEU A 186 37.06 48.33 -7.84
CA LEU A 186 38.06 47.27 -8.02
C LEU A 186 37.42 46.05 -8.71
N ALA A 187 36.18 45.71 -8.33
CA ALA A 187 35.42 44.64 -8.97
C ALA A 187 35.15 44.91 -10.48
N GLU A 188 34.93 46.16 -10.88
CA GLU A 188 34.88 46.57 -12.30
C GLU A 188 36.19 46.29 -13.04
N ILE A 189 37.35 46.57 -12.42
CA ILE A 189 38.67 46.30 -13.02
C ILE A 189 38.87 44.79 -13.16
N ILE A 190 38.45 44.01 -12.16
CA ILE A 190 38.50 42.55 -12.18
C ILE A 190 37.59 41.97 -13.29
N LEU A 191 36.35 42.47 -13.43
CA LEU A 191 35.45 42.05 -14.51
C LEU A 191 36.06 42.33 -15.90
N ARG A 192 36.72 43.50 -16.07
CA ARG A 192 37.43 43.87 -17.30
C ARG A 192 38.69 43.02 -17.56
N LYS A 193 39.28 42.36 -16.56
CA LYS A 193 40.36 41.38 -16.75
C LYS A 193 39.87 40.06 -17.40
N ASN A 194 38.55 39.83 -17.49
CA ASN A 194 37.93 38.67 -18.18
C ASN A 194 38.49 37.30 -17.74
N VAL A 195 38.62 37.14 -16.42
CA VAL A 195 39.08 35.94 -15.74
C VAL A 195 38.11 34.78 -15.98
N LYS A 196 38.61 33.53 -16.07
CA LYS A 196 37.80 32.38 -16.52
C LYS A 196 37.54 31.33 -15.46
N THR A 197 38.35 31.26 -14.42
CA THR A 197 38.23 30.26 -13.35
C THR A 197 38.15 30.91 -11.97
N GLU A 198 37.53 30.22 -11.03
CA GLU A 198 37.43 30.63 -9.63
C GLU A 198 38.82 30.74 -8.97
N ASP A 199 39.78 29.87 -9.36
CA ASP A 199 41.15 29.89 -8.82
C ASP A 199 41.98 31.08 -9.33
N GLU A 200 41.90 31.40 -10.64
CA GLU A 200 42.50 32.62 -11.19
C GLU A 200 41.94 33.87 -10.50
N LEU A 201 40.63 33.90 -10.26
CA LEU A 201 39.95 35.02 -9.62
C LEU A 201 40.30 35.10 -8.13
N TYR A 202 40.41 33.97 -7.43
CA TYR A 202 40.87 33.91 -6.05
C TYR A 202 42.27 34.53 -5.92
N HIS A 203 43.24 34.06 -6.72
CA HIS A 203 44.60 34.60 -6.71
C HIS A 203 44.65 36.10 -7.06
N LEU A 204 43.85 36.54 -8.03
CA LEU A 204 43.71 37.96 -8.38
C LEU A 204 43.13 38.81 -7.24
N LEU A 205 42.16 38.28 -6.48
CA LEU A 205 41.55 39.00 -5.36
C LEU A 205 42.53 39.20 -4.20
N LEU A 206 43.48 38.27 -3.99
CA LEU A 206 44.56 38.42 -3.02
C LEU A 206 45.50 39.60 -3.33
N GLU A 207 45.56 40.11 -4.56
CA GLU A 207 46.29 41.35 -4.91
C GLU A 207 45.67 42.60 -4.22
N PHE A 208 44.37 42.55 -3.87
CA PHE A 208 43.59 43.71 -3.44
C PHE A 208 43.11 43.65 -1.99
N ALA A 209 42.82 42.46 -1.47
CA ALA A 209 42.32 42.28 -0.10
C ALA A 209 42.65 40.89 0.45
N SER A 210 42.94 40.83 1.75
CA SER A 210 43.13 39.56 2.46
C SER A 210 41.80 38.81 2.63
N PRO A 211 41.78 37.48 2.51
CA PRO A 211 40.61 36.67 2.83
C PRO A 211 40.38 36.63 4.33
N TYR A 212 39.12 36.49 4.73
CA TYR A 212 38.74 36.18 6.11
C TYR A 212 37.73 35.02 6.12
N THR A 213 37.87 34.14 7.10
CA THR A 213 36.81 33.17 7.46
C THR A 213 36.00 33.74 8.63
N LEU A 214 34.72 33.37 8.74
CA LEU A 214 33.88 33.79 9.87
C LEU A 214 34.07 32.93 11.12
N LYS A 215 34.78 31.80 10.98
CA LYS A 215 35.13 30.85 12.04
C LYS A 215 36.34 30.02 11.59
N VAL A 216 36.94 29.25 12.49
CA VAL A 216 38.01 28.29 12.17
C VAL A 216 37.55 26.91 12.62
N GLY A 217 37.33 26.01 11.66
CA GLY A 217 36.93 24.63 11.93
C GLY A 217 38.13 23.70 12.12
N LEU A 218 38.00 22.71 13.01
CA LEU A 218 38.94 21.59 13.12
C LEU A 218 38.65 20.58 12.01
N GLN A 219 39.68 19.91 11.48
CA GLN A 219 39.54 19.03 10.30
C GLN A 219 38.54 17.86 10.50
N GLN A 220 38.29 17.44 11.74
CA GLN A 220 37.22 16.48 12.06
C GLN A 220 35.80 17.00 11.74
N GLN A 221 35.55 18.31 11.91
CA GLN A 221 34.27 18.94 11.57
C GLN A 221 34.06 18.98 10.05
N TRP A 222 35.14 19.09 9.27
CA TRP A 222 35.11 19.02 7.81
C TRP A 222 34.70 17.63 7.32
N ASN A 223 35.33 16.58 7.86
CA ASN A 223 35.01 15.20 7.51
C ASN A 223 33.57 14.82 7.90
N SER A 224 33.08 15.32 9.04
CA SER A 224 31.68 15.09 9.45
C SER A 224 30.69 15.85 8.56
N ALA A 225 30.98 17.08 8.17
CA ALA A 225 30.16 17.84 7.22
C ALA A 225 30.11 17.17 5.83
N LEU A 226 31.25 16.64 5.36
CA LEU A 226 31.35 15.90 4.10
C LEU A 226 30.46 14.64 4.10
N GLU A 227 30.51 13.84 5.17
CA GLU A 227 29.63 12.66 5.31
C GLU A 227 28.15 13.07 5.35
N LYS A 228 27.79 14.10 6.12
CA LYS A 228 26.40 14.58 6.26
C LYS A 228 25.84 15.14 4.95
N ALA A 229 26.61 15.96 4.25
CA ALA A 229 26.25 16.50 2.94
C ALA A 229 26.14 15.39 1.88
N SER A 230 27.06 14.41 1.88
CA SER A 230 27.00 13.26 0.99
C SER A 230 25.72 12.43 1.19
N LEU A 231 25.33 12.16 2.45
CA LEU A 231 24.09 11.44 2.78
C LEU A 231 22.83 12.22 2.37
N LEU A 232 22.78 13.53 2.62
CA LEU A 232 21.66 14.39 2.19
C LEU A 232 21.55 14.44 0.66
N ASN A 233 22.66 14.66 -0.04
CA ASN A 233 22.69 14.71 -1.50
C ASN A 233 22.31 13.36 -2.13
N TRP A 234 22.76 12.24 -1.56
CA TRP A 234 22.31 10.90 -1.96
C TRP A 234 20.79 10.74 -1.78
N TRP A 235 20.26 11.06 -0.61
CA TRP A 235 18.82 10.94 -0.34
C TRP A 235 18.00 11.84 -1.26
N ASN A 236 18.41 13.09 -1.47
CA ASN A 236 17.74 14.03 -2.34
C ASN A 236 17.75 13.59 -3.83
N GLN A 237 18.74 12.81 -4.26
CA GLN A 237 18.83 12.24 -5.61
C GLN A 237 17.96 10.99 -5.84
N LEU A 238 17.47 10.32 -4.79
CA LEU A 238 16.58 9.16 -4.95
C LEU A 238 15.17 9.58 -5.41
N SER A 239 14.62 8.84 -6.37
CA SER A 239 13.21 8.94 -6.75
C SER A 239 12.29 8.50 -5.60
N LEU A 240 11.05 9.01 -5.58
CA LEU A 240 10.07 8.71 -4.53
C LEU A 240 9.91 7.19 -4.34
N ALA A 241 9.58 6.44 -5.39
CA ALA A 241 9.46 4.98 -5.34
C ALA A 241 10.71 4.25 -4.79
N LYS A 242 11.92 4.81 -4.92
CA LYS A 242 13.14 4.23 -4.34
C LYS A 242 13.35 4.60 -2.86
N LYS A 243 12.81 5.74 -2.41
CA LYS A 243 12.66 6.08 -0.99
C LYS A 243 11.64 5.15 -0.35
N ASP A 244 10.48 5.00 -0.97
CA ASP A 244 9.39 4.14 -0.51
C ASP A 244 9.86 2.68 -0.35
N GLU A 245 10.59 2.12 -1.32
CA GLU A 245 11.24 0.80 -1.24
C GLU A 245 12.15 0.67 0.00
N LEU A 246 12.96 1.70 0.30
CA LEU A 246 13.90 1.67 1.41
C LEU A 246 13.22 1.88 2.77
N ILE A 247 12.17 2.70 2.84
CA ILE A 247 11.39 2.87 4.08
C ILE A 247 10.60 1.59 4.39
N ALA A 248 9.94 0.98 3.41
CA ALA A 248 9.25 -0.30 3.62
C ALA A 248 10.21 -1.42 4.06
N LEU A 249 11.39 -1.51 3.45
CA LEU A 249 12.42 -2.48 3.84
C LEU A 249 12.98 -2.21 5.24
N TYR A 250 13.16 -0.94 5.62
CA TYR A 250 13.58 -0.56 6.97
C TYR A 250 12.47 -0.85 8.00
N GLU A 251 11.21 -0.58 7.67
CA GLU A 251 10.05 -0.89 8.52
C GLU A 251 9.91 -2.40 8.77
N LEU A 252 10.09 -3.24 7.75
CA LEU A 252 10.11 -4.70 7.91
C LEU A 252 11.26 -5.20 8.82
N LEU A 253 12.39 -4.50 8.82
CA LEU A 253 13.54 -4.81 9.69
C LEU A 253 13.36 -4.27 11.13
N HIS A 254 12.93 -3.02 11.29
CA HIS A 254 12.96 -2.30 12.57
C HIS A 254 11.60 -2.18 13.26
N GLN A 255 10.49 -2.46 12.55
CA GLN A 255 9.10 -2.26 12.98
C GLN A 255 8.75 -0.80 13.33
N GLU A 256 9.45 0.15 12.69
CA GLU A 256 9.22 1.59 12.80
C GLU A 256 9.03 2.20 11.40
N HIS A 257 7.84 2.75 11.12
CA HIS A 257 7.61 3.57 9.93
C HIS A 257 8.04 5.02 10.19
N LYS A 258 9.16 5.44 9.59
CA LYS A 258 9.68 6.81 9.71
C LYS A 258 10.36 7.24 8.40
N TYR A 259 10.04 8.43 7.90
CA TYR A 259 10.86 9.10 6.90
C TYR A 259 11.99 9.88 7.60
N PRO A 260 13.24 9.84 7.10
CA PRO A 260 14.34 10.58 7.69
C PRO A 260 14.09 12.08 7.55
N LYS A 261 14.13 12.79 8.67
CA LYS A 261 14.23 14.26 8.66
C LYS A 261 15.63 14.65 8.20
N PRO A 262 15.84 15.86 7.65
CA PRO A 262 17.16 16.29 7.18
C PRO A 262 18.25 16.33 8.28
N ASN A 263 17.88 16.27 9.56
CA ASN A 263 18.82 16.14 10.69
C ASN A 263 18.95 14.72 11.27
N ASP A 264 18.22 13.73 10.77
CA ASP A 264 18.29 12.31 11.21
C ASP A 264 19.51 11.58 10.61
N PHE A 265 20.72 12.15 10.75
CA PHE A 265 21.93 11.66 10.06
C PHE A 265 22.32 10.20 10.36
N VAL A 266 22.04 9.70 11.58
CA VAL A 266 22.27 8.29 11.93
C VAL A 266 21.36 7.37 11.11
N PHE A 267 20.07 7.71 11.04
CA PHE A 267 19.09 6.94 10.27
C PHE A 267 19.32 7.05 8.76
N MET A 268 19.72 8.21 8.23
CA MET A 268 20.16 8.32 6.83
C MET A 268 21.39 7.45 6.51
N LYS A 269 22.31 7.29 7.47
CA LYS A 269 23.47 6.40 7.34
C LYS A 269 23.07 4.92 7.35
N GLU A 270 22.11 4.53 8.19
CA GLU A 270 21.51 3.19 8.19
C GLU A 270 20.78 2.90 6.87
N LEU A 271 19.94 3.82 6.39
CA LEU A 271 19.26 3.71 5.08
C LEU A 271 20.25 3.63 3.91
N HIS A 272 21.37 4.36 3.96
CA HIS A 272 22.42 4.28 2.95
C HIS A 272 23.15 2.92 2.96
N GLN A 273 23.43 2.36 4.15
CA GLN A 273 23.97 1.02 4.30
C GLN A 273 22.98 -0.04 3.79
N LEU A 274 21.70 0.05 4.18
CA LEU A 274 20.62 -0.82 3.72
C LEU A 274 20.49 -0.78 2.19
N HIS A 275 20.52 0.40 1.59
CA HIS A 275 20.51 0.60 0.14
C HIS A 275 21.71 -0.06 -0.55
N SER A 276 22.91 0.08 0.01
CA SER A 276 24.12 -0.55 -0.52
C SER A 276 24.02 -2.09 -0.50
N VAL A 277 23.62 -2.67 0.64
CA VAL A 277 23.46 -4.14 0.77
C VAL A 277 22.32 -4.67 -0.11
N ASN A 278 21.17 -4.00 -0.14
CA ASN A 278 20.04 -4.33 -1.02
C ASN A 278 20.46 -4.35 -2.51
N ASN A 279 21.20 -3.33 -2.97
CA ASN A 279 21.69 -3.29 -4.34
C ASN A 279 22.73 -4.39 -4.64
N GLN A 280 23.62 -4.71 -3.70
CA GLN A 280 24.56 -5.84 -3.85
C GLN A 280 23.83 -7.19 -3.93
N LEU A 281 22.80 -7.38 -3.10
CA LEU A 281 21.94 -8.57 -3.14
C LEU A 281 21.18 -8.66 -4.47
N LYS A 282 20.59 -7.55 -4.97
CA LYS A 282 19.88 -7.50 -6.27
C LYS A 282 20.80 -7.76 -7.46
N GLN A 283 22.08 -7.38 -7.39
CA GLN A 283 23.09 -7.72 -8.40
C GLN A 283 23.51 -9.19 -8.36
N LYS A 284 23.58 -9.79 -7.16
CA LYS A 284 24.01 -11.20 -6.96
C LYS A 284 22.87 -12.21 -7.15
N TYR A 285 21.63 -11.81 -6.86
CA TYR A 285 20.43 -12.64 -6.84
C TYR A 285 19.23 -11.86 -7.41
N PRO A 286 18.93 -11.94 -8.73
CA PRO A 286 17.87 -11.13 -9.34
C PRO A 286 16.47 -11.31 -8.72
N GLU A 287 16.16 -12.52 -8.23
CA GLU A 287 14.88 -12.85 -7.60
C GLU A 287 14.71 -12.31 -6.16
N ILE A 288 15.74 -11.68 -5.57
CA ILE A 288 15.68 -11.20 -4.18
C ILE A 288 14.56 -10.18 -3.93
N THR A 289 14.11 -9.46 -4.97
CA THR A 289 12.97 -8.54 -4.86
C THR A 289 11.70 -9.32 -4.51
N ASN A 290 11.34 -10.33 -5.33
CA ASN A 290 10.19 -11.21 -5.08
C ASN A 290 10.29 -11.92 -3.72
N TYR A 291 11.50 -12.30 -3.30
CA TYR A 291 11.74 -12.85 -1.97
C TYR A 291 11.36 -11.85 -0.86
N PHE A 292 11.80 -10.59 -0.93
CA PHE A 292 11.44 -9.57 0.05
C PHE A 292 9.95 -9.22 0.02
N ASP A 293 9.33 -9.17 -1.18
CA ASP A 293 7.90 -8.93 -1.34
C ASP A 293 7.08 -10.05 -0.66
N LEU A 294 7.46 -11.32 -0.86
CA LEU A 294 6.84 -12.49 -0.19
C LEU A 294 7.10 -12.51 1.32
N ILE A 295 8.28 -12.10 1.79
CA ILE A 295 8.53 -11.94 3.23
C ILE A 295 7.62 -10.85 3.82
N GLY A 296 7.41 -9.72 3.14
CA GLY A 296 6.46 -8.69 3.55
C GLY A 296 5.05 -9.23 3.70
N LEU A 297 4.53 -9.91 2.67
CA LEU A 297 3.21 -10.56 2.70
C LEU A 297 3.07 -11.58 3.84
N ALA A 298 4.13 -12.35 4.15
CA ALA A 298 4.14 -13.27 5.28
C ALA A 298 4.14 -12.54 6.64
N VAL A 299 4.86 -11.41 6.77
CA VAL A 299 4.82 -10.55 7.97
C VAL A 299 3.43 -9.94 8.18
N ASP A 300 2.73 -9.54 7.12
CA ASP A 300 1.35 -9.05 7.19
C ASP A 300 0.37 -10.13 7.68
N LYS A 301 0.48 -11.36 7.16
CA LYS A 301 -0.34 -12.48 7.65
C LYS A 301 0.00 -12.86 9.09
N PHE A 302 1.27 -12.76 9.48
CA PHE A 302 1.66 -12.85 10.89
C PHE A 302 1.04 -11.74 11.75
N HIS A 303 0.96 -10.50 11.26
CA HIS A 303 0.33 -9.41 12.00
C HIS A 303 -1.17 -9.66 12.22
N MET A 304 -1.89 -10.16 11.20
CA MET A 304 -3.27 -10.63 11.35
C MET A 304 -3.37 -11.74 12.42
N LEU A 305 -2.47 -12.73 12.38
CA LEU A 305 -2.41 -13.80 13.39
C LEU A 305 -2.14 -13.27 14.80
N CYS A 306 -1.31 -12.24 14.97
CA CYS A 306 -1.05 -11.60 16.28
C CYS A 306 -2.27 -10.85 16.85
N GLN A 307 -3.16 -10.33 15.99
CA GLN A 307 -4.44 -9.74 16.42
C GLN A 307 -5.46 -10.81 16.87
N ILE A 308 -5.33 -12.04 16.34
CA ILE A 308 -6.15 -13.19 16.73
C ILE A 308 -5.58 -13.88 17.98
N ASP A 309 -4.26 -13.97 18.10
CA ASP A 309 -3.54 -14.54 19.23
C ASP A 309 -2.13 -13.92 19.38
N PRO A 310 -1.90 -13.10 20.42
CA PRO A 310 -0.62 -12.44 20.66
C PRO A 310 0.58 -13.38 20.88
N MET A 311 0.37 -14.67 21.19
CA MET A 311 1.48 -15.62 21.35
C MET A 311 2.30 -15.79 20.07
N ASN A 312 1.69 -15.55 18.91
CA ASN A 312 2.32 -15.59 17.60
C ASN A 312 3.41 -14.53 17.38
N ASP A 313 3.48 -13.46 18.18
CA ASP A 313 4.52 -12.44 17.98
C ASP A 313 5.93 -13.03 18.13
N SER A 314 6.12 -13.97 19.06
CA SER A 314 7.38 -14.72 19.21
C SER A 314 7.84 -15.39 17.90
N SER A 315 6.90 -15.94 17.15
CA SER A 315 7.13 -16.58 15.84
C SER A 315 7.36 -15.54 14.75
N ARG A 316 6.59 -14.43 14.75
CA ARG A 316 6.77 -13.29 13.84
C ARG A 316 8.16 -12.66 13.97
N GLN A 317 8.61 -12.38 15.20
CA GLN A 317 9.94 -11.84 15.47
C GLN A 317 11.05 -12.81 15.03
N ARG A 318 10.87 -14.13 15.25
CA ARG A 318 11.86 -15.13 14.79
C ARG A 318 11.92 -15.20 13.27
N PHE A 319 10.78 -15.16 12.58
CA PHE A 319 10.69 -15.14 11.13
C PHE A 319 11.39 -13.91 10.52
N ILE A 320 11.13 -12.71 11.06
CA ILE A 320 11.81 -11.46 10.64
C ILE A 320 13.32 -11.54 10.88
N GLN A 321 13.76 -12.14 12.00
CA GLN A 321 15.18 -12.31 12.29
C GLN A 321 15.88 -13.16 11.23
N ILE A 322 15.35 -14.35 10.93
CA ILE A 322 16.00 -15.29 9.99
C ILE A 322 15.78 -14.92 8.52
N GLY A 323 14.63 -14.30 8.19
CA GLY A 323 14.23 -13.95 6.83
C GLY A 323 14.72 -12.60 6.33
N LEU A 324 15.09 -11.68 7.23
CA LEU A 324 15.64 -10.37 6.84
C LEU A 324 16.93 -10.06 7.60
N LYS A 325 16.88 -10.01 8.94
CA LYS A 325 18.00 -9.47 9.74
C LYS A 325 19.30 -10.25 9.55
N ASP A 326 19.26 -11.58 9.55
CA ASP A 326 20.45 -12.42 9.36
C ASP A 326 20.99 -12.38 7.90
N ILE A 327 20.17 -11.98 6.91
CA ILE A 327 20.61 -11.71 5.53
C ILE A 327 21.34 -10.36 5.45
N PHE A 328 20.75 -9.29 6.00
CA PHE A 328 21.35 -7.95 5.99
C PHE A 328 22.56 -7.80 6.95
N ALA A 329 22.60 -8.56 8.05
CA ALA A 329 23.70 -8.56 9.02
C ALA A 329 24.98 -9.30 8.56
N ASN A 330 25.10 -9.58 7.26
CA ASN A 330 26.29 -10.18 6.63
C ASN A 330 26.70 -11.56 7.16
N LYS A 331 25.81 -12.26 7.89
CA LYS A 331 26.02 -13.65 8.35
C LYS A 331 25.79 -14.69 7.25
N CYS A 332 25.18 -14.29 6.15
CA CYS A 332 24.97 -15.15 4.99
C CYS A 332 26.24 -15.32 4.14
N GLU A 333 27.28 -15.93 4.73
CA GLU A 333 28.21 -16.81 3.99
C GLU A 333 27.52 -18.11 3.51
N LEU A 334 26.20 -18.09 3.30
CA LEU A 334 25.50 -19.16 2.60
C LEU A 334 25.94 -19.11 1.12
N PRO A 335 26.56 -20.17 0.58
CA PRO A 335 26.79 -20.31 -0.85
C PRO A 335 25.45 -20.68 -1.52
N LEU A 336 24.49 -19.75 -1.44
CA LEU A 336 23.19 -19.87 -2.09
C LEU A 336 23.43 -20.02 -3.60
N LYS A 337 23.24 -21.24 -4.08
CA LYS A 337 23.19 -21.56 -5.51
C LYS A 337 22.12 -20.68 -6.16
N PRO A 338 22.26 -20.24 -7.42
CA PRO A 338 21.32 -19.28 -8.02
C PRO A 338 19.83 -19.64 -7.85
N ASN A 339 19.48 -20.92 -7.96
CA ASN A 339 18.11 -21.43 -7.82
C ASN A 339 17.57 -21.49 -6.38
N ALA A 340 18.37 -21.16 -5.35
CA ALA A 340 17.97 -21.30 -3.96
C ALA A 340 16.89 -20.28 -3.55
N PHE A 341 16.96 -19.04 -4.07
CA PHE A 341 15.89 -18.05 -3.85
C PHE A 341 14.60 -18.44 -4.55
N HIS A 342 14.67 -19.00 -5.76
CA HIS A 342 13.50 -19.54 -6.48
C HIS A 342 12.73 -20.57 -5.63
N GLN A 343 13.44 -21.57 -5.09
CA GLN A 343 12.84 -22.59 -4.23
C GLN A 343 12.29 -21.99 -2.93
N LEU A 344 13.01 -21.03 -2.34
CA LEU A 344 12.59 -20.34 -1.12
C LEU A 344 11.34 -19.45 -1.35
N CYS A 345 11.16 -18.89 -2.54
CA CYS A 345 9.93 -18.18 -2.94
C CYS A 345 8.73 -19.13 -3.02
N ILE A 346 8.87 -20.28 -3.69
CA ILE A 346 7.81 -21.30 -3.78
C ILE A 346 7.42 -21.82 -2.38
N SER A 347 8.41 -22.04 -1.51
CA SER A 347 8.16 -22.39 -0.10
C SER A 347 7.46 -21.25 0.65
N LEU A 348 7.80 -19.98 0.41
CA LEU A 348 7.14 -18.82 1.00
C LEU A 348 5.68 -18.64 0.52
N GLU A 349 5.39 -18.81 -0.77
CA GLU A 349 4.01 -18.78 -1.30
C GLU A 349 3.14 -19.85 -0.62
N THR A 350 3.68 -21.06 -0.50
CA THR A 350 3.05 -22.17 0.21
C THR A 350 2.84 -21.84 1.69
N TYR A 351 3.85 -21.25 2.33
CA TYR A 351 3.84 -20.82 3.73
C TYR A 351 2.78 -19.75 4.03
N ILE A 352 2.67 -18.73 3.17
CA ILE A 352 1.62 -17.68 3.25
C ILE A 352 0.23 -18.30 3.16
N GLY A 353 0.04 -19.31 2.30
CA GLY A 353 -1.20 -20.08 2.23
C GLY A 353 -1.55 -20.78 3.55
N TYR A 354 -0.56 -21.30 4.28
CA TYR A 354 -0.78 -21.92 5.59
C TYR A 354 -0.97 -20.90 6.73
N LEU A 355 -0.34 -19.71 6.69
CA LEU A 355 -0.64 -18.63 7.64
C LEU A 355 -2.12 -18.18 7.55
N ILE A 356 -2.69 -18.16 6.35
CA ILE A 356 -4.13 -17.88 6.14
C ILE A 356 -4.99 -18.99 6.73
N ILE A 357 -4.62 -20.27 6.53
CA ILE A 357 -5.31 -21.42 7.12
C ILE A 357 -5.26 -21.40 8.65
N GLU A 358 -4.14 -20.98 9.25
CA GLU A 358 -4.05 -20.80 10.71
C GLU A 358 -4.95 -19.66 11.20
N ALA A 359 -5.02 -18.55 10.49
CA ALA A 359 -5.89 -17.42 10.87
C ALA A 359 -7.37 -17.83 10.85
N ASP A 360 -7.80 -18.54 9.80
CA ASP A 360 -9.11 -19.19 9.70
C ASP A 360 -9.37 -20.13 10.89
N PHE A 361 -8.39 -20.96 11.26
CA PHE A 361 -8.55 -21.93 12.35
C PHE A 361 -8.60 -21.25 13.74
N ARG A 362 -7.74 -20.26 14.02
CA ARG A 362 -7.76 -19.52 15.29
C ARG A 362 -9.03 -18.67 15.44
N GLN A 363 -9.58 -18.14 14.34
CA GLN A 363 -10.89 -17.50 14.34
C GLN A 363 -12.02 -18.51 14.62
N LEU A 364 -11.97 -19.70 14.03
CA LEU A 364 -12.92 -20.78 14.30
C LEU A 364 -12.89 -21.25 15.77
N ILE A 365 -11.70 -21.36 16.38
CA ILE A 365 -11.54 -21.61 17.82
C ILE A 365 -12.22 -20.51 18.65
N ARG A 366 -12.01 -19.22 18.31
CA ARG A 366 -12.68 -18.11 19.00
C ARG A 366 -14.20 -18.23 18.93
N GLU A 367 -14.76 -18.55 17.76
CA GLU A 367 -16.21 -18.72 17.56
C GLU A 367 -16.78 -19.88 18.39
N ILE A 368 -16.10 -21.02 18.45
CA ILE A 368 -16.49 -22.15 19.31
C ILE A 368 -16.41 -21.76 20.79
N ASN A 369 -15.35 -21.05 21.21
CA ASN A 369 -15.19 -20.59 22.59
C ASN A 369 -16.28 -19.57 23.01
N PHE A 370 -16.79 -18.75 22.08
CA PHE A 370 -17.91 -17.83 22.36
C PHE A 370 -19.24 -18.56 22.66
N LEU A 371 -19.38 -19.83 22.28
CA LEU A 371 -20.54 -20.66 22.63
C LEU A 371 -20.59 -21.01 24.12
N LYS A 372 -19.45 -20.95 24.83
CA LYS A 372 -19.28 -21.28 26.26
C LYS A 372 -19.75 -22.69 26.64
N LEU A 373 -19.48 -23.64 25.77
CA LEU A 373 -19.71 -25.07 26.00
C LEU A 373 -18.86 -25.60 27.16
N SER A 374 -19.38 -26.60 27.87
CA SER A 374 -18.62 -27.42 28.81
C SER A 374 -17.60 -28.32 28.10
N SER A 375 -16.66 -28.88 28.85
CA SER A 375 -15.68 -29.83 28.30
C SER A 375 -16.34 -31.06 27.66
N GLU A 376 -17.46 -31.52 28.23
CA GLU A 376 -18.22 -32.68 27.74
C GLU A 376 -18.90 -32.34 26.40
N GLU A 377 -19.58 -31.20 26.29
CA GLU A 377 -20.17 -30.72 25.03
C GLU A 377 -19.11 -30.43 23.95
N LEU A 378 -17.92 -29.97 24.33
CA LEU A 378 -16.79 -29.77 23.41
C LEU A 378 -16.24 -31.09 22.86
N GLU A 379 -16.11 -32.13 23.70
CA GLU A 379 -15.67 -33.45 23.26
C GLU A 379 -16.75 -34.17 22.43
N GLU A 380 -18.03 -33.99 22.76
CA GLU A 380 -19.17 -34.54 22.02
C GLU A 380 -19.33 -33.92 20.62
N HIS A 381 -19.16 -32.60 20.48
CA HIS A 381 -19.45 -31.89 19.22
C HIS A 381 -18.21 -31.53 18.40
N PHE A 382 -17.03 -31.44 19.02
CA PHE A 382 -15.77 -31.04 18.40
C PHE A 382 -14.59 -31.94 18.84
N PRO A 383 -14.68 -33.28 18.80
CA PRO A 383 -13.73 -34.21 19.43
C PRO A 383 -12.26 -34.04 19.00
N LYS A 384 -12.01 -33.52 17.79
CA LYS A 384 -10.65 -33.28 17.26
C LYS A 384 -10.03 -31.97 17.72
N LEU A 385 -10.83 -31.02 18.22
CA LEU A 385 -10.41 -29.64 18.49
C LEU A 385 -9.27 -29.57 19.51
N ALA A 386 -9.38 -30.30 20.63
CA ALA A 386 -8.37 -30.32 21.67
C ALA A 386 -7.00 -30.80 21.16
N GLY A 387 -6.98 -31.85 20.32
CA GLY A 387 -5.75 -32.35 19.70
C GLY A 387 -5.12 -31.32 18.77
N ILE A 388 -5.91 -30.65 17.94
CA ILE A 388 -5.42 -29.66 16.97
C ILE A 388 -4.91 -28.38 17.67
N VAL A 389 -5.56 -27.93 18.75
CA VAL A 389 -5.05 -26.83 19.59
C VAL A 389 -3.67 -27.17 20.16
N VAL A 390 -3.44 -28.41 20.61
CA VAL A 390 -2.11 -28.85 21.07
C VAL A 390 -1.08 -28.84 19.93
N VAL A 391 -1.45 -29.18 18.69
CA VAL A 391 -0.55 -29.06 17.53
C VAL A 391 -0.19 -27.60 17.28
N LEU A 392 -1.17 -26.68 17.23
CA LEU A 392 -0.96 -25.24 17.06
C LEU A 392 -0.02 -24.67 18.13
N ASP A 393 -0.25 -24.97 19.40
CA ASP A 393 0.55 -24.48 20.52
C ASP A 393 1.94 -25.14 20.61
N SER A 394 2.16 -26.24 19.89
CA SER A 394 3.49 -26.87 19.76
C SER A 394 4.38 -26.18 18.71
N ASN A 395 3.78 -25.55 17.69
CA ASN A 395 4.49 -24.93 16.57
C ASN A 395 5.43 -23.82 17.01
N CYS A 396 5.04 -23.01 18.01
CA CYS A 396 5.78 -21.83 18.47
C CYS A 396 7.06 -22.14 19.28
N LYS A 397 7.42 -23.42 19.51
CA LYS A 397 8.36 -23.81 20.60
C LYS A 397 9.71 -24.40 20.15
N LYS A 398 9.99 -24.52 18.84
CA LYS A 398 11.28 -25.03 18.32
C LYS A 398 12.15 -23.92 17.73
N PRO A 399 13.39 -23.71 18.21
CA PRO A 399 14.33 -22.78 17.58
C PRO A 399 14.89 -23.37 16.28
N MET A 400 14.44 -22.87 15.13
CA MET A 400 14.99 -23.24 13.81
C MET A 400 16.15 -22.33 13.41
N GLY A 401 17.13 -22.88 12.67
CA GLY A 401 18.37 -22.21 12.31
C GLY A 401 18.22 -21.25 11.13
N ASN A 402 17.42 -21.62 10.12
CA ASN A 402 17.22 -20.82 8.91
C ASN A 402 15.75 -20.78 8.43
N VAL A 403 15.50 -19.95 7.41
CA VAL A 403 14.18 -19.70 6.82
C VAL A 403 13.50 -20.96 6.29
N SER A 404 14.24 -21.84 5.59
CA SER A 404 13.67 -23.07 5.02
C SER A 404 13.21 -24.00 6.14
N GLU A 405 14.08 -24.30 7.11
CA GLU A 405 13.75 -25.15 8.27
C GLU A 405 12.49 -24.65 9.03
N PHE A 406 12.35 -23.34 9.17
CA PHE A 406 11.19 -22.71 9.80
C PHE A 406 9.91 -22.90 8.98
N ILE A 407 9.98 -22.63 7.67
CA ILE A 407 8.87 -22.84 6.74
C ILE A 407 8.49 -24.32 6.64
N ASP A 408 9.45 -25.21 6.42
CA ASP A 408 9.25 -26.64 6.16
C ASP A 408 8.64 -27.35 7.38
N ASN A 409 9.08 -27.01 8.60
CA ASN A 409 8.46 -27.52 9.84
C ASN A 409 7.04 -26.97 10.04
N TYR A 410 6.79 -25.69 9.72
CA TYR A 410 5.46 -25.10 9.84
C TYR A 410 4.48 -25.71 8.83
N ILE A 411 4.86 -25.81 7.55
CA ILE A 411 4.10 -26.47 6.50
C ILE A 411 3.74 -27.91 6.91
N LYS A 412 4.72 -28.67 7.42
CA LYS A 412 4.51 -30.05 7.87
C LYS A 412 3.43 -30.16 8.95
N ASN A 413 3.44 -29.26 9.94
CA ASN A 413 2.50 -29.31 11.06
C ASN A 413 1.13 -28.72 10.70
N MET A 414 1.08 -27.74 9.79
CA MET A 414 -0.17 -27.14 9.31
C MET A 414 -0.89 -28.00 8.25
N ALA A 415 -0.23 -28.98 7.64
CA ALA A 415 -0.83 -29.89 6.66
C ALA A 415 -1.99 -30.71 7.27
N GLU A 416 -1.82 -31.23 8.49
CA GLU A 416 -2.87 -31.96 9.23
C GLU A 416 -4.05 -31.04 9.60
N ILE A 417 -3.74 -29.81 10.02
CA ILE A 417 -4.74 -28.80 10.40
C ILE A 417 -5.61 -28.38 9.21
N LYS A 418 -5.00 -28.28 8.02
CA LYS A 418 -5.68 -28.02 6.74
C LYS A 418 -6.69 -29.11 6.37
N GLU A 419 -6.43 -30.38 6.73
CA GLU A 419 -7.33 -31.50 6.46
C GLU A 419 -8.59 -31.45 7.35
N TYR A 420 -8.44 -31.09 8.62
CA TYR A 420 -9.56 -31.02 9.58
C TYR A 420 -10.34 -29.69 9.57
N LEU A 421 -9.80 -28.59 9.05
CA LEU A 421 -10.48 -27.28 9.03
C LEU A 421 -11.89 -27.33 8.39
N PRO A 422 -12.13 -28.01 7.24
CA PRO A 422 -13.47 -28.13 6.67
C PRO A 422 -14.44 -28.92 7.57
N GLU A 423 -13.95 -30.00 8.19
CA GLU A 423 -14.75 -30.86 9.09
C GLU A 423 -15.23 -30.08 10.33
N ILE A 424 -14.36 -29.25 10.93
CA ILE A 424 -14.71 -28.46 12.11
C ILE A 424 -15.61 -27.27 11.75
N LYS A 425 -15.46 -26.67 10.55
CA LYS A 425 -16.41 -25.69 10.02
C LYS A 425 -17.80 -26.31 9.81
N ASP A 426 -17.87 -27.53 9.26
CA ASP A 426 -19.10 -28.29 9.14
C ASP A 426 -19.70 -28.65 10.51
N GLN A 427 -18.89 -29.10 11.48
CA GLN A 427 -19.33 -29.37 12.86
C GLN A 427 -19.95 -28.12 13.52
N LEU A 428 -19.31 -26.95 13.41
CA LEU A 428 -19.84 -25.69 13.96
C LEU A 428 -21.14 -25.29 13.25
N LYS A 429 -21.21 -25.43 11.93
CA LYS A 429 -22.42 -25.15 11.16
C LYS A 429 -23.57 -26.09 11.55
N ALA A 430 -23.29 -27.38 11.71
CA ALA A 430 -24.25 -28.36 12.19
C ALA A 430 -24.70 -28.06 13.62
N PHE A 431 -23.79 -27.73 14.54
CA PHE A 431 -24.13 -27.33 15.91
C PHE A 431 -25.04 -26.09 15.94
N ASN A 432 -24.72 -25.06 15.16
CA ASN A 432 -25.57 -23.88 15.05
C ASN A 432 -26.96 -24.22 14.51
N TYR A 433 -27.08 -25.15 13.55
CA TYR A 433 -28.38 -25.68 13.13
C TYR A 433 -29.09 -26.53 14.18
N ARG A 434 -28.38 -27.35 14.97
CA ARG A 434 -28.98 -28.05 16.12
C ARG A 434 -29.61 -27.04 17.09
N LYS A 435 -28.86 -26.00 17.44
CA LYS A 435 -29.27 -24.93 18.34
C LYS A 435 -30.39 -24.06 17.77
N HIS A 436 -30.46 -23.88 16.46
CA HIS A 436 -31.51 -23.09 15.80
C HIS A 436 -32.78 -23.90 15.52
N TYR A 437 -32.71 -25.21 15.29
CA TYR A 437 -33.88 -26.02 14.89
C TYR A 437 -34.35 -27.05 15.93
N SER A 438 -33.60 -27.35 16.99
CA SER A 438 -34.11 -28.17 18.10
C SER A 438 -35.10 -27.39 18.98
N ASN A 439 -36.39 -27.65 18.80
CA ASN A 439 -37.49 -27.10 19.62
C ASN A 439 -37.59 -25.55 19.61
N ASN A 440 -37.30 -24.89 18.49
CA ASN A 440 -37.24 -23.43 18.43
C ASN A 440 -38.63 -22.79 18.24
N LEU A 441 -39.12 -22.13 19.31
CA LEU A 441 -40.37 -21.37 19.32
C LEU A 441 -40.50 -20.35 18.16
N ASN A 442 -39.39 -19.78 17.67
CA ASN A 442 -39.42 -18.81 16.58
C ASN A 442 -39.92 -19.42 15.26
N VAL A 443 -39.71 -20.72 15.02
CA VAL A 443 -40.24 -21.42 13.83
C VAL A 443 -41.78 -21.50 13.91
N TYR A 444 -42.31 -21.91 15.05
CA TYR A 444 -43.76 -21.93 15.30
C TYR A 444 -44.36 -20.52 15.19
N HIS A 445 -43.73 -19.51 15.80
CA HIS A 445 -44.19 -18.12 15.71
C HIS A 445 -44.18 -17.59 14.26
N PHE A 446 -43.15 -17.90 13.47
CA PHE A 446 -43.07 -17.54 12.06
C PHE A 446 -44.21 -18.19 11.24
N CYS A 447 -44.37 -19.51 11.34
CA CYS A 447 -45.41 -20.22 10.60
C CYS A 447 -46.82 -19.77 11.04
N HIS A 448 -47.08 -19.68 12.34
CA HIS A 448 -48.39 -19.22 12.84
C HIS A 448 -48.72 -17.78 12.44
N HIS A 449 -47.74 -16.88 12.35
CA HIS A 449 -47.96 -15.52 11.85
C HIS A 449 -48.45 -15.52 10.39
N ILE A 450 -47.83 -16.34 9.52
CA ILE A 450 -48.26 -16.45 8.11
C ILE A 450 -49.60 -17.21 7.98
N GLN A 451 -49.84 -18.24 8.80
CA GLN A 451 -51.10 -19.01 8.85
C GLN A 451 -52.30 -18.14 9.26
N GLN A 452 -52.12 -17.09 10.05
CA GLN A 452 -53.19 -16.16 10.44
C GLN A 452 -53.64 -15.24 9.28
N SER A 453 -52.90 -15.21 8.18
CA SER A 453 -53.25 -14.39 7.01
C SER A 453 -54.32 -15.05 6.13
N HIS A 454 -55.03 -14.24 5.34
CA HIS A 454 -56.02 -14.72 4.37
C HIS A 454 -55.41 -14.97 2.97
N PHE A 455 -54.11 -15.29 2.93
CA PHE A 455 -53.34 -15.45 1.69
C PHE A 455 -52.95 -16.91 1.44
N PRO A 456 -52.77 -17.34 0.16
CA PRO A 456 -52.37 -18.71 -0.17
C PRO A 456 -51.11 -19.23 0.55
N THR A 457 -50.23 -18.33 1.00
CA THR A 457 -49.06 -18.65 1.82
C THR A 457 -49.39 -19.27 3.18
N ALA A 458 -50.61 -19.13 3.70
CA ALA A 458 -51.04 -19.79 4.92
C ALA A 458 -50.92 -21.32 4.81
N VAL A 459 -51.32 -21.89 3.66
CA VAL A 459 -51.22 -23.35 3.39
C VAL A 459 -49.76 -23.79 3.26
N LEU A 460 -48.90 -22.96 2.64
CA LEU A 460 -47.45 -23.22 2.60
C LEU A 460 -46.81 -23.16 3.98
N ALA A 461 -47.28 -22.27 4.87
CA ALA A 461 -46.79 -22.17 6.25
C ALA A 461 -47.30 -23.30 7.15
N GLU A 462 -48.45 -23.91 6.84
CA GLU A 462 -48.91 -25.16 7.46
C GLU A 462 -48.05 -26.35 7.01
N TRP A 463 -47.85 -26.52 5.70
CA TRP A 463 -46.96 -27.56 5.15
C TRP A 463 -45.51 -27.42 5.63
N LEU A 464 -44.96 -26.19 5.69
CA LEU A 464 -43.59 -25.97 6.16
C LEU A 464 -43.45 -26.25 7.67
N LEU A 465 -44.52 -26.05 8.45
CA LEU A 465 -44.55 -26.42 9.86
C LEU A 465 -44.58 -27.95 10.04
N ASP A 466 -45.37 -28.68 9.25
CA ASP A 466 -45.34 -30.15 9.25
C ASP A 466 -43.98 -30.69 8.77
N LEU A 467 -43.39 -30.11 7.72
CA LEU A 467 -42.03 -30.47 7.30
C LEU A 467 -41.02 -30.23 8.44
N TYR A 468 -41.10 -29.11 9.15
CA TYR A 468 -40.25 -28.86 10.32
C TYR A 468 -40.50 -29.89 11.43
N GLU A 469 -41.76 -30.19 11.77
CA GLU A 469 -42.12 -31.21 12.76
C GLU A 469 -41.53 -32.58 12.41
N ASN A 470 -41.51 -32.93 11.12
CA ASN A 470 -40.94 -34.17 10.61
C ASN A 470 -39.41 -34.17 10.50
N LEU A 471 -38.74 -33.00 10.49
CA LEU A 471 -37.28 -32.88 10.42
C LEU A 471 -36.62 -32.55 11.77
N LYS A 472 -37.35 -32.04 12.77
CA LYS A 472 -36.80 -31.55 14.05
C LYS A 472 -35.92 -32.55 14.80
N ASP A 473 -36.21 -33.85 14.69
CA ASP A 473 -35.46 -34.90 15.37
C ASP A 473 -34.12 -35.23 14.68
N ILE A 474 -33.95 -34.85 13.39
CA ILE A 474 -32.63 -34.87 12.72
C ILE A 474 -31.69 -33.86 13.38
N PHE A 475 -32.20 -32.71 13.80
CA PHE A 475 -31.43 -31.67 14.50
C PHE A 475 -31.08 -32.06 15.95
N LYS A 476 -31.61 -33.17 16.46
CA LYS A 476 -31.26 -33.79 17.76
C LYS A 476 -30.27 -34.96 17.61
N ALA A 477 -29.96 -35.41 16.40
CA ALA A 477 -29.04 -36.51 16.16
C ALA A 477 -27.58 -36.02 16.20
N ASN A 478 -26.70 -36.77 16.88
CA ASN A 478 -25.32 -36.33 17.13
C ASN A 478 -24.34 -36.62 15.97
N ASP A 479 -24.62 -37.62 15.15
CA ASP A 479 -23.56 -38.25 14.35
C ASP A 479 -23.55 -37.80 12.86
N ASP A 480 -24.67 -37.26 12.35
CA ASP A 480 -24.85 -36.94 10.93
C ASP A 480 -24.89 -35.42 10.67
N TYR A 481 -23.73 -34.78 10.88
CA TYR A 481 -23.55 -33.35 10.63
C TYR A 481 -23.87 -32.95 9.17
N LYS A 482 -23.59 -33.83 8.19
CA LYS A 482 -23.85 -33.54 6.76
C LYS A 482 -25.35 -33.48 6.46
N LYS A 483 -26.16 -34.39 7.01
CA LYS A 483 -27.62 -34.35 6.91
C LYS A 483 -28.21 -33.16 7.66
N ILE A 484 -27.64 -32.78 8.81
CA ILE A 484 -28.06 -31.58 9.55
C ILE A 484 -27.80 -30.31 8.72
N ILE A 485 -26.61 -30.14 8.15
CA ILE A 485 -26.28 -28.98 7.30
C ILE A 485 -27.18 -28.95 6.05
N ARG A 486 -27.39 -30.10 5.40
CA ARG A 486 -28.25 -30.25 4.22
C ARG A 486 -29.71 -29.84 4.51
N ASN A 487 -30.27 -30.26 5.65
CA ASN A 487 -31.64 -29.92 6.01
C ASN A 487 -31.75 -28.50 6.59
N GLY A 488 -30.75 -28.02 7.32
CA GLY A 488 -30.70 -26.64 7.82
C GLY A 488 -30.70 -25.62 6.68
N LEU A 489 -29.81 -25.79 5.69
CA LEU A 489 -29.76 -24.93 4.49
C LEU A 489 -31.07 -24.94 3.67
N LEU A 490 -31.73 -26.10 3.61
CA LEU A 490 -33.03 -26.25 2.96
C LEU A 490 -34.12 -25.51 3.76
N LEU A 491 -34.16 -25.65 5.09
CA LEU A 491 -35.10 -24.94 5.94
C LEU A 491 -34.88 -23.43 5.89
N ASP A 492 -33.64 -22.94 6.03
CA ASP A 492 -33.31 -21.51 5.87
C ASP A 492 -33.86 -20.97 4.55
N SER A 493 -33.59 -21.70 3.45
CA SER A 493 -34.06 -21.35 2.11
C SER A 493 -35.58 -21.33 2.03
N LEU A 494 -36.28 -22.30 2.64
CA LEU A 494 -37.74 -22.36 2.63
C LEU A 494 -38.37 -21.23 3.46
N PHE A 495 -37.84 -20.93 4.65
CA PHE A 495 -38.32 -19.84 5.50
C PHE A 495 -38.13 -18.48 4.82
N ASP A 496 -36.93 -18.18 4.29
CA ASP A 496 -36.67 -16.93 3.58
C ASP A 496 -37.52 -16.77 2.32
N ASN A 497 -37.66 -17.82 1.50
CA ASN A 497 -38.43 -17.73 0.26
C ASN A 497 -39.95 -17.66 0.53
N LEU A 498 -40.46 -18.39 1.54
CA LEU A 498 -41.87 -18.27 1.96
C LEU A 498 -42.16 -16.87 2.53
N LYS A 499 -41.24 -16.30 3.33
CA LYS A 499 -41.37 -14.93 3.82
C LYS A 499 -41.40 -13.93 2.66
N ASN A 500 -40.46 -14.02 1.73
CA ASN A 500 -40.40 -13.11 0.58
C ASN A 500 -41.65 -13.21 -0.30
N LEU A 501 -42.19 -14.42 -0.51
CA LEU A 501 -43.46 -14.64 -1.19
C LEU A 501 -44.62 -13.96 -0.44
N HIS A 502 -44.71 -14.18 0.87
CA HIS A 502 -45.75 -13.61 1.72
C HIS A 502 -45.71 -12.07 1.75
N ASP A 503 -44.55 -11.48 2.00
CA ASP A 503 -44.36 -10.02 2.03
C ASP A 503 -44.73 -9.39 0.67
N SER A 504 -44.38 -10.06 -0.44
CA SER A 504 -44.76 -9.63 -1.80
C SER A 504 -46.27 -9.69 -2.05
N ILE A 505 -46.94 -10.73 -1.56
CA ILE A 505 -48.40 -10.89 -1.65
C ILE A 505 -49.13 -9.84 -0.82
N VAL A 506 -48.67 -9.59 0.41
CA VAL A 506 -49.18 -8.54 1.29
C VAL A 506 -49.05 -7.17 0.60
N GLN A 507 -47.90 -6.88 -0.03
CA GLN A 507 -47.69 -5.66 -0.78
C GLN A 507 -48.66 -5.50 -1.96
N VAL A 508 -48.77 -6.52 -2.82
CA VAL A 508 -49.69 -6.53 -3.98
C VAL A 508 -51.15 -6.42 -3.55
N HIS A 509 -51.55 -7.05 -2.44
CA HIS A 509 -52.90 -6.93 -1.90
C HIS A 509 -53.21 -5.51 -1.40
N ASN A 510 -52.25 -4.84 -0.75
CA ASN A 510 -52.43 -3.53 -0.15
C ASN A 510 -52.27 -2.35 -1.14
N GLN A 511 -51.60 -2.54 -2.29
CA GLN A 511 -51.41 -1.48 -3.28
C GLN A 511 -52.73 -1.03 -3.93
N VAL A 512 -53.09 0.25 -3.77
CA VAL A 512 -54.38 0.81 -4.21
C VAL A 512 -54.56 0.81 -5.74
N GLU A 513 -53.46 0.96 -6.49
CA GLU A 513 -53.46 1.09 -7.95
C GLU A 513 -53.79 -0.22 -8.69
N ILE A 514 -53.58 -1.37 -8.03
CA ILE A 514 -53.83 -2.69 -8.61
C ILE A 514 -55.34 -3.01 -8.56
N SER A 515 -55.94 -3.29 -9.71
CA SER A 515 -57.37 -3.56 -9.82
C SER A 515 -57.81 -4.76 -8.97
N LYS A 516 -59.03 -4.69 -8.40
CA LYS A 516 -59.58 -5.76 -7.55
C LYS A 516 -59.65 -7.12 -8.27
N SER A 517 -59.98 -7.11 -9.57
CA SER A 517 -60.00 -8.31 -10.41
C SER A 517 -58.62 -8.89 -10.64
N LEU A 518 -57.58 -8.07 -10.84
CA LEU A 518 -56.20 -8.58 -10.93
C LEU A 518 -55.73 -9.17 -9.60
N LYS A 519 -56.00 -8.51 -8.46
CA LYS A 519 -55.70 -9.07 -7.13
C LYS A 519 -56.36 -10.43 -6.93
N GLN A 520 -57.66 -10.54 -7.26
CA GLN A 520 -58.38 -11.81 -7.18
C GLN A 520 -57.78 -12.88 -8.10
N ARG A 521 -57.42 -12.53 -9.34
CA ARG A 521 -56.72 -13.45 -10.26
C ARG A 521 -55.39 -13.94 -9.66
N ILE A 522 -54.51 -13.04 -9.22
CA ILE A 522 -53.22 -13.41 -8.62
C ILE A 522 -53.43 -14.35 -7.42
N MET A 523 -54.40 -14.04 -6.53
CA MET A 523 -54.70 -14.92 -5.40
C MET A 523 -55.16 -16.32 -5.84
N SER A 524 -56.07 -16.42 -6.81
CA SER A 524 -56.56 -17.71 -7.32
C SER A 524 -55.50 -18.51 -8.09
N GLU A 525 -54.65 -17.84 -8.88
CA GLU A 525 -53.59 -18.47 -9.68
C GLU A 525 -52.49 -19.03 -8.77
N MET A 526 -52.08 -18.27 -7.74
CA MET A 526 -51.20 -18.76 -6.68
C MET A 526 -51.82 -19.91 -5.88
N GLN A 527 -53.08 -19.80 -5.45
CA GLN A 527 -53.77 -20.86 -4.70
C GLN A 527 -53.76 -22.17 -5.50
N SER A 528 -54.13 -22.11 -6.78
CA SER A 528 -54.14 -23.28 -7.66
C SER A 528 -52.73 -23.87 -7.85
N ASN A 529 -51.69 -23.05 -7.98
CA ASN A 529 -50.31 -23.51 -8.12
C ASN A 529 -49.79 -24.18 -6.83
N ILE A 530 -50.09 -23.59 -5.67
CA ILE A 530 -49.73 -24.12 -4.35
C ILE A 530 -50.45 -25.44 -4.08
N GLU A 531 -51.77 -25.50 -4.27
CA GLU A 531 -52.57 -26.73 -4.09
C GLU A 531 -52.09 -27.84 -5.03
N HIS A 532 -51.83 -27.52 -6.30
CA HIS A 532 -51.30 -28.48 -7.27
C HIS A 532 -49.94 -29.04 -6.85
N SER A 533 -48.98 -28.20 -6.48
CA SER A 533 -47.65 -28.66 -6.05
C SER A 533 -47.70 -29.46 -4.74
N LEU A 534 -48.55 -29.08 -3.78
CA LEU A 534 -48.77 -29.89 -2.57
C LEU A 534 -49.32 -31.28 -2.93
N VAL A 535 -50.33 -31.36 -3.81
CA VAL A 535 -50.91 -32.63 -4.31
C VAL A 535 -49.93 -33.43 -5.21
N CYS A 536 -48.87 -32.81 -5.72
CA CYS A 536 -47.75 -33.51 -6.35
C CYS A 536 -46.79 -34.08 -5.30
N SER A 537 -46.36 -33.30 -4.31
CA SER A 537 -45.49 -33.77 -3.22
C SER A 537 -46.13 -34.91 -2.40
N SER A 538 -47.43 -34.85 -2.14
CA SER A 538 -48.15 -35.88 -1.37
C SER A 538 -48.33 -37.22 -2.12
N LYS A 539 -47.77 -37.35 -3.33
CA LYS A 539 -47.74 -38.60 -4.13
C LYS A 539 -46.33 -39.19 -4.24
N SER A 540 -45.32 -38.46 -3.77
CA SER A 540 -44.02 -39.03 -3.43
C SER A 540 -44.21 -40.08 -2.34
N GLN A 541 -43.48 -41.18 -2.41
CA GLN A 541 -43.44 -42.13 -1.30
C GLN A 541 -42.61 -41.53 -0.16
N GLU A 542 -42.91 -41.88 1.10
CA GLU A 542 -42.37 -41.24 2.32
C GLU A 542 -40.83 -41.22 2.46
N LEU A 543 -40.11 -41.85 1.53
CA LEU A 543 -38.68 -42.13 1.54
C LEU A 543 -37.76 -40.97 1.11
N ASP A 544 -38.23 -39.95 0.37
CA ASP A 544 -37.41 -38.76 0.04
C ASP A 544 -38.14 -37.41 0.19
N ARG A 545 -38.56 -37.13 1.43
CA ARG A 545 -39.10 -35.82 1.85
C ARG A 545 -38.17 -34.64 1.57
N TYR A 546 -36.88 -34.86 1.29
CA TYR A 546 -35.96 -33.78 0.90
C TYR A 546 -36.16 -33.40 -0.58
N ALA A 547 -36.39 -34.36 -1.46
CA ALA A 547 -36.75 -34.09 -2.86
C ALA A 547 -38.07 -33.31 -2.95
N ASP A 548 -39.08 -33.70 -2.17
CA ASP A 548 -40.35 -32.98 -2.06
C ASP A 548 -40.17 -31.53 -1.58
N ALA A 549 -39.34 -31.33 -0.56
CA ALA A 549 -39.03 -30.01 -0.04
C ALA A 549 -38.23 -29.13 -1.03
N GLN A 550 -37.37 -29.71 -1.87
CA GLN A 550 -36.69 -28.98 -2.96
C GLN A 550 -37.66 -28.62 -4.11
N PHE A 551 -38.60 -29.51 -4.44
CA PHE A 551 -39.69 -29.23 -5.40
C PHE A 551 -40.60 -28.10 -4.89
N MET A 552 -40.95 -28.10 -3.60
CA MET A 552 -41.70 -27.01 -2.98
C MET A 552 -40.90 -25.71 -2.89
N LEU A 553 -39.60 -25.76 -2.59
CA LEU A 553 -38.72 -24.56 -2.66
C LEU A 553 -38.69 -23.96 -4.06
N THR A 554 -38.73 -24.79 -5.10
CA THR A 554 -38.81 -24.36 -6.51
C THR A 554 -40.17 -23.71 -6.79
N THR A 555 -41.27 -24.36 -6.39
CA THR A 555 -42.64 -23.81 -6.48
C THR A 555 -42.76 -22.43 -5.82
N ILE A 556 -42.18 -22.24 -4.63
CA ILE A 556 -42.21 -20.97 -3.88
C ILE A 556 -41.44 -19.87 -4.64
N LYS A 557 -40.28 -20.19 -5.22
CA LYS A 557 -39.50 -19.26 -6.04
C LYS A 557 -40.25 -18.86 -7.32
N ASP A 558 -40.80 -19.83 -8.03
CA ASP A 558 -41.58 -19.58 -9.26
C ASP A 558 -42.85 -18.76 -8.97
N SER A 559 -43.54 -19.05 -7.86
CA SER A 559 -44.67 -18.25 -7.39
C SER A 559 -44.24 -16.82 -7.04
N SER A 560 -43.08 -16.63 -6.42
CA SER A 560 -42.54 -15.29 -6.10
C SER A 560 -42.23 -14.48 -7.37
N ASN A 561 -41.64 -15.14 -8.38
CA ASN A 561 -41.38 -14.55 -9.68
C ASN A 561 -42.69 -14.20 -10.41
N GLN A 562 -43.70 -15.08 -10.38
CA GLN A 562 -45.02 -14.81 -10.95
C GLN A 562 -45.71 -13.61 -10.29
N VAL A 563 -45.64 -13.46 -8.96
CA VAL A 563 -46.17 -12.28 -8.26
C VAL A 563 -45.48 -10.99 -8.72
N ALA A 564 -44.15 -11.01 -8.87
CA ALA A 564 -43.39 -9.85 -9.35
C ALA A 564 -43.71 -9.49 -10.82
N VAL A 565 -43.87 -10.50 -11.69
CA VAL A 565 -44.25 -10.29 -13.10
C VAL A 565 -45.68 -9.74 -13.20
N LEU A 566 -46.65 -10.35 -12.53
CA LEU A 566 -48.05 -9.91 -12.56
C LEU A 566 -48.25 -8.52 -11.92
N ALA A 567 -47.36 -8.09 -11.01
CA ALA A 567 -47.34 -6.73 -10.46
C ALA A 567 -46.65 -5.69 -11.37
N THR A 568 -45.65 -6.08 -12.16
CA THR A 568 -44.96 -5.20 -13.12
C THR A 568 -45.79 -4.97 -14.40
N GLU A 569 -46.25 -6.04 -15.04
CA GLU A 569 -46.82 -5.97 -16.41
C GLU A 569 -48.09 -5.11 -16.52
N GLN A 570 -48.88 -4.99 -15.44
CA GLN A 570 -50.16 -4.26 -15.47
C GLN A 570 -50.14 -2.91 -14.75
N SER A 571 -49.07 -2.55 -14.03
CA SER A 571 -48.99 -1.28 -13.29
C SER A 571 -48.38 -0.13 -14.09
N LYS A 572 -47.61 -0.42 -15.16
CA LYS A 572 -46.66 0.51 -15.79
C LYS A 572 -45.59 1.09 -14.84
N VAL A 573 -45.43 0.51 -13.64
CA VAL A 573 -44.41 0.88 -12.66
C VAL A 573 -43.33 -0.18 -12.65
N THR A 574 -42.07 0.23 -12.75
CA THR A 574 -40.89 -0.65 -12.69
C THR A 574 -40.67 -1.18 -11.28
N PHE A 575 -41.42 -2.23 -10.92
CA PHE A 575 -41.24 -3.02 -9.70
C PHE A 575 -39.89 -3.76 -9.75
N PHE A 576 -38.87 -3.17 -9.12
CA PHE A 576 -37.65 -3.89 -8.75
C PHE A 576 -37.60 -4.04 -7.23
N PRO A 577 -38.04 -5.17 -6.65
CA PRO A 577 -37.71 -5.48 -5.26
C PRO A 577 -36.18 -5.62 -5.16
N ARG A 578 -35.56 -5.12 -4.08
CA ARG A 578 -34.10 -5.11 -3.92
C ARG A 578 -33.46 -6.51 -4.01
N SER A 579 -34.21 -7.57 -3.71
CA SER A 579 -33.80 -8.96 -3.91
C SER A 579 -33.55 -9.33 -5.37
N ALA A 580 -34.28 -8.75 -6.33
CA ALA A 580 -34.11 -9.04 -7.75
C ALA A 580 -32.78 -8.52 -8.33
N GLN A 581 -32.17 -7.50 -7.70
CA GLN A 581 -30.85 -6.99 -8.12
C GLN A 581 -29.70 -7.94 -7.80
N VAL A 582 -29.92 -8.98 -6.97
CA VAL A 582 -28.93 -10.04 -6.69
C VAL A 582 -28.92 -11.12 -7.78
N PHE A 583 -29.92 -11.15 -8.67
CA PHE A 583 -30.10 -12.18 -9.70
C PHE A 583 -29.85 -11.68 -11.14
N PHE A 584 -29.30 -10.47 -11.30
CA PHE A 584 -28.93 -9.88 -12.59
C PHE A 584 -27.40 -9.71 -12.75
N GLU A 585 -26.66 -10.82 -12.72
CA GLU A 585 -25.40 -10.90 -13.47
C GLU A 585 -25.71 -11.37 -14.91
N PRO A 586 -25.37 -10.61 -15.96
CA PRO A 586 -25.46 -11.10 -17.33
C PRO A 586 -24.42 -12.20 -17.54
N SER A 587 -24.87 -13.44 -17.72
CA SER A 587 -24.03 -14.63 -17.86
C SER A 587 -23.34 -14.72 -19.24
N TYR A 588 -22.41 -13.81 -19.48
CA TYR A 588 -21.42 -13.91 -20.56
C TYR A 588 -20.16 -14.64 -20.09
N VAL A 589 -19.54 -15.38 -21.02
CA VAL A 589 -18.32 -16.18 -20.83
C VAL A 589 -18.48 -17.44 -19.96
N ARG A 590 -19.10 -18.47 -20.54
CA ARG A 590 -18.49 -19.82 -20.58
C ARG A 590 -18.82 -20.54 -21.89
N LYS A 591 -17.91 -20.42 -22.85
CA LYS A 591 -17.64 -21.52 -23.80
C LYS A 591 -16.76 -22.57 -23.09
N GLU A 592 -16.58 -23.71 -23.73
CA GLU A 592 -15.75 -24.87 -23.31
C GLU A 592 -16.43 -25.90 -22.39
N SER A 593 -17.33 -26.68 -22.98
CA SER A 593 -17.59 -28.08 -22.57
C SER A 593 -18.23 -28.96 -23.67
N GLU A 594 -18.09 -28.61 -24.95
CA GLU A 594 -18.42 -29.50 -26.09
C GLU A 594 -17.17 -30.23 -26.60
N LEU A 595 -16.72 -31.24 -25.85
CA LEU A 595 -15.77 -32.26 -26.31
C LEU A 595 -15.65 -33.37 -25.24
N TYR A 596 -16.53 -34.38 -25.29
CA TYR A 596 -16.28 -35.77 -24.82
C TYR A 596 -17.54 -36.66 -24.95
N GLN A 597 -17.89 -37.03 -26.19
CA GLN A 597 -18.52 -38.30 -26.55
C GLN A 597 -18.43 -38.49 -28.08
N ASN A 598 -18.51 -39.75 -28.53
CA ASN A 598 -18.01 -40.28 -29.81
C ASN A 598 -16.46 -40.42 -29.83
N ASP A 599 -15.87 -41.59 -30.12
CA ASP A 599 -16.45 -42.92 -30.38
C ASP A 599 -15.62 -44.03 -29.74
N SER A 600 -16.26 -45.19 -29.52
CA SER A 600 -15.57 -46.44 -29.23
C SER A 600 -15.33 -47.21 -30.52
N GLN A 601 -14.07 -47.55 -30.87
CA GLN A 601 -13.66 -48.92 -31.27
C GLN A 601 -12.17 -49.02 -31.71
N HIS A 602 -11.52 -50.06 -31.15
CA HIS A 602 -10.52 -50.97 -31.75
C HIS A 602 -9.22 -50.51 -32.48
N LEU A 603 -8.13 -51.09 -31.93
CA LEU A 603 -7.02 -51.82 -32.59
C LEU A 603 -5.69 -51.12 -32.99
N GLU A 604 -4.64 -51.74 -32.43
CA GLU A 604 -3.31 -52.08 -33.00
C GLU A 604 -2.16 -51.07 -33.08
N ASP A 605 -0.97 -51.63 -32.88
CA ASP A 605 0.34 -50.96 -32.82
C ASP A 605 0.87 -50.55 -34.20
N GLN A 606 1.57 -49.41 -34.27
CA GLN A 606 2.93 -49.32 -34.84
C GLN A 606 3.64 -47.97 -34.55
N PRO A 607 4.97 -47.88 -34.67
CA PRO A 607 5.78 -46.78 -34.14
C PRO A 607 5.85 -45.54 -35.07
N PRO A 608 6.22 -44.35 -34.52
CA PRO A 608 6.14 -43.09 -35.26
C PRO A 608 7.24 -42.90 -36.31
N PRO A 609 6.93 -42.23 -37.45
CA PRO A 609 7.93 -41.84 -38.44
C PRO A 609 8.83 -40.69 -37.92
N ARG A 610 10.11 -40.73 -38.31
CA ARG A 610 11.09 -39.66 -38.06
C ARG A 610 11.05 -38.61 -39.18
N ARG A 611 11.70 -37.45 -38.89
CA ARG A 611 12.15 -36.37 -39.82
C ARG A 611 11.10 -35.28 -40.08
N GLN A 612 11.49 -34.02 -40.39
CA GLN A 612 12.83 -33.43 -40.48
C GLN A 612 12.86 -31.95 -40.04
N LYS A 613 14.06 -31.41 -39.80
CA LYS A 613 14.27 -29.95 -39.71
C LYS A 613 13.98 -29.29 -41.06
N LEU A 614 13.46 -28.07 -41.03
CA LEU A 614 13.65 -27.08 -42.10
C LEU A 614 14.35 -25.86 -41.51
N ASN A 615 15.48 -25.50 -42.11
CA ASN A 615 16.01 -24.14 -42.02
C ASN A 615 15.49 -23.38 -43.25
N GLY A 616 15.19 -22.10 -43.08
CA GLY A 616 14.93 -21.12 -44.13
C GLY A 616 15.34 -19.75 -43.61
#